data_AF-A0A957NX53-F1
#
_entry.id   AF-A0A957NX53-F1
#
_cell.length_a   1.000
_cell.length_b   1.000
_cell.length_c   1.000
_cell.angle_alpha   90.00
_cell.angle_beta   90.00
_cell.angle_gamma   90.00
#
_symmetry.space_group_name_H-M   'P 1'
#
loop_
_entity.id
_entity.type
_entity.pdbx_description
1 polymer ?
#
loop_
_entity_poly.entity_id
_entity_poly.type
_entity_poly.pdbx_seq_one_letter_code
_entity_poly.pdbx_strand_id
1 'polypeptide(L)'
;AADGLSHGLYRLLCQHLSGTPFAERLISAEQINFALRGRKSSTEVARIRTAIASTEQLFDEVEAFVRPGMTQRQIAAFVQQRIAELGLDYSWPKPFNPIVTCGPHSSIGHAAPGDVALEKGHLLHMDLGVRQNGYASDLQRMWYV
;
A
#
# COMPACT_ATOMS: atom_id res chain seq x y z
N ALA A 1 -13.63 -9.16 -4.37
CA ALA A 1 -12.40 -9.92 -4.03
C ALA A 1 -12.69 -11.26 -3.38
N ALA A 2 -13.74 -11.98 -3.77
CA ALA A 2 -13.83 -13.40 -3.39
C ALA A 2 -12.88 -14.17 -4.31
N ASP A 3 -12.16 -15.14 -3.72
CA ASP A 3 -11.43 -16.28 -4.29
C ASP A 3 -10.40 -16.13 -5.42
N GLY A 4 -10.29 -15.00 -6.14
CA GLY A 4 -9.34 -14.90 -7.26
C GLY A 4 -9.65 -15.87 -8.41
N LEU A 5 -10.88 -16.40 -8.45
CA LEU A 5 -11.35 -17.28 -9.50
C LEU A 5 -11.58 -16.47 -10.76
N SER A 6 -10.69 -16.61 -11.75
CA SER A 6 -10.90 -15.98 -13.06
C SER A 6 -12.16 -16.56 -13.72
N HIS A 7 -12.76 -15.82 -14.65
CA HIS A 7 -13.93 -16.30 -15.38
C HIS A 7 -13.66 -17.63 -16.12
N GLY A 8 -12.45 -17.81 -16.63
CA GLY A 8 -12.04 -19.08 -17.26
C GLY A 8 -12.02 -20.25 -16.27
N LEU A 9 -11.44 -20.05 -15.09
CA LEU A 9 -11.43 -21.06 -14.03
C LEU A 9 -12.84 -21.36 -13.51
N TYR A 10 -13.70 -20.34 -13.42
CA TYR A 10 -15.11 -20.52 -13.08
C TYR A 10 -15.84 -21.43 -14.08
N ARG A 11 -15.63 -21.22 -15.39
CA ARG A 11 -16.23 -22.07 -16.43
C ARG A 11 -15.71 -23.50 -16.35
N LEU A 12 -14.42 -23.69 -16.10
CA LEU A 12 -13.83 -25.01 -15.93
C LEU A 12 -14.41 -25.73 -14.70
N LEU A 13 -14.55 -25.01 -13.57
CA LEU A 13 -15.20 -25.53 -12.36
C LEU A 13 -16.65 -25.96 -12.66
N CYS A 14 -17.43 -25.13 -13.36
CA CYS A 14 -18.80 -25.47 -13.75
C CYS A 14 -18.86 -26.72 -14.65
N GLN A 15 -17.91 -26.88 -15.56
CA GLN A 15 -17.81 -28.09 -16.39
C GLN A 15 -17.53 -29.34 -15.55
N HIS A 16 -16.61 -29.27 -14.59
CA HIS A 16 -16.30 -30.41 -13.70
C HIS A 16 -17.46 -30.78 -12.78
N LEU A 17 -18.29 -29.81 -12.38
CA LEU A 17 -19.47 -30.05 -11.56
C LEU A 17 -20.71 -30.44 -12.38
N SER A 18 -20.61 -30.47 -13.71
CA SER A 18 -21.73 -30.84 -14.58
C SER A 18 -22.27 -32.23 -14.24
N GLY A 19 -23.59 -32.36 -14.21
CA GLY A 19 -24.27 -33.60 -13.82
C GLY A 19 -24.29 -33.88 -12.30
N THR A 20 -23.72 -32.99 -11.48
CA THR A 20 -23.81 -33.04 -10.02
C THR A 20 -24.80 -31.98 -9.50
N PRO A 21 -25.40 -32.17 -8.31
CA PRO A 21 -26.23 -31.14 -7.69
C PRO A 21 -25.45 -29.90 -7.24
N PHE A 22 -24.11 -29.93 -7.29
CA PHE A 22 -23.27 -28.82 -6.82
C PHE A 22 -23.15 -27.68 -7.83
N ALA A 23 -23.33 -27.95 -9.14
CA ALA A 23 -23.26 -26.92 -10.17
C ALA A 23 -24.27 -25.79 -9.93
N GLU A 24 -25.48 -26.13 -9.49
CA GLU A 24 -26.55 -25.17 -9.19
C GLU A 24 -26.43 -24.50 -7.81
N ARG A 25 -25.48 -24.95 -6.98
CA ARG A 25 -25.28 -24.49 -5.60
C ARG A 25 -24.08 -23.57 -5.43
N LEU A 26 -23.38 -23.23 -6.52
CA LEU A 26 -22.28 -22.28 -6.49
C LEU A 26 -22.81 -20.87 -6.23
N ILE A 27 -22.44 -20.31 -5.09
CA ILE A 27 -22.76 -18.93 -4.72
C ILE A 27 -21.48 -18.21 -4.29
N SER A 28 -21.42 -16.91 -4.57
CA SER A 28 -20.27 -16.08 -4.17
C SER A 28 -20.20 -15.97 -2.64
N ALA A 29 -19.02 -16.24 -2.08
CA ALA A 29 -18.74 -16.02 -0.66
C ALA A 29 -18.44 -14.55 -0.33
N GLU A 30 -18.62 -13.62 -1.28
CA GLU A 30 -18.27 -12.20 -1.12
C GLU A 30 -18.93 -11.54 0.09
N GLN A 31 -20.24 -11.77 0.30
CA GLN A 31 -20.96 -11.18 1.42
C GLN A 31 -20.42 -11.67 2.77
N ILE A 32 -20.10 -12.96 2.87
CA ILE A 32 -19.51 -13.55 4.08
C ILE A 32 -18.12 -12.96 4.33
N ASN A 33 -17.29 -12.89 3.29
CA ASN A 33 -15.94 -12.33 3.37
C ASN A 33 -15.96 -10.85 3.79
N PHE A 34 -16.88 -10.06 3.23
CA PHE A 34 -17.05 -8.66 3.58
C PHE A 34 -17.46 -8.49 5.04
N ALA A 35 -18.44 -9.27 5.51
CA ALA A 35 -18.89 -9.22 6.90
C ALA A 35 -17.77 -9.61 7.87
N LEU A 36 -17.01 -10.66 7.55
CA LEU A 36 -15.93 -11.18 8.38
C LEU A 36 -14.72 -10.23 8.42
N ARG A 37 -14.17 -9.86 7.25
CA ARG A 37 -12.95 -9.02 7.16
C ARG A 37 -13.23 -7.53 7.35
N GLY A 38 -14.48 -7.09 7.17
CA GLY A 38 -14.89 -5.72 7.37
C GLY A 38 -14.78 -5.29 8.84
N ARG A 39 -15.09 -6.18 9.78
CA ARG A 39 -15.11 -5.93 11.22
C ARG A 39 -13.88 -6.55 11.88
N LYS A 40 -12.93 -5.70 12.24
CA LYS A 40 -11.65 -6.14 12.82
C LYS A 40 -11.87 -6.51 14.28
N SER A 41 -11.28 -7.62 14.72
CA SER A 41 -11.13 -7.93 16.13
C SER A 41 -10.11 -6.99 16.80
N SER A 42 -10.09 -6.95 18.13
CA SER A 42 -9.13 -6.14 18.90
C SER A 42 -7.68 -6.48 18.56
N THR A 43 -7.35 -7.75 18.36
CA THR A 43 -6.01 -8.20 17.94
C THR A 43 -5.61 -7.66 16.57
N GLU A 44 -6.54 -7.63 15.61
CA GLU A 44 -6.28 -7.08 14.28
C GLU A 44 -6.10 -5.57 14.31
N VAL A 45 -6.92 -4.86 15.10
CA VAL A 45 -6.74 -3.43 15.33
C VAL A 45 -5.37 -3.14 15.95
N ALA A 46 -4.93 -3.96 16.91
CA ALA A 46 -3.60 -3.81 17.50
C ALA A 46 -2.48 -3.99 16.44
N ARG A 47 -2.59 -4.98 15.54
CA ARG A 47 -1.62 -5.18 14.45
C ARG A 47 -1.60 -4.01 13.45
N ILE A 48 -2.77 -3.47 13.11
CA ILE A 48 -2.87 -2.27 12.27
C ILE A 48 -2.16 -1.10 12.94
N ARG A 49 -2.37 -0.89 14.25
CA ARG A 49 -1.67 0.17 15.01
C ARG A 49 -0.16 -0.02 15.00
N THR A 50 0.35 -1.25 15.07
CA THR A 50 1.79 -1.50 14.94
C THR A 50 2.32 -1.09 13.57
N ALA A 51 1.62 -1.47 12.48
CA ALA A 51 2.02 -1.06 11.13
C ALA A 51 1.98 0.48 10.96
N ILE A 52 0.99 1.15 11.54
CA ILE A 52 0.90 2.62 11.58
C ILE A 52 2.12 3.21 12.30
N ALA A 53 2.45 2.71 13.49
CA ALA A 53 3.59 3.21 14.25
C ALA A 53 4.92 3.06 13.51
N SER A 54 5.12 1.96 12.78
CA SER A 54 6.29 1.79 11.90
C SER A 54 6.31 2.80 10.74
N THR A 55 5.17 3.14 10.15
CA THR A 55 5.08 4.19 9.14
C THR A 55 5.34 5.58 9.71
N GLU A 56 4.83 5.88 10.91
CA GLU A 56 5.09 7.16 11.59
C GLU A 56 6.58 7.34 11.89
N GLN A 57 7.26 6.29 12.38
CA GLN A 57 8.72 6.31 12.55
C GLN A 57 9.44 6.64 11.23
N LEU A 58 9.01 6.05 10.11
CA LEU A 58 9.61 6.34 8.80
C LEU A 58 9.39 7.80 8.38
N PHE A 59 8.25 8.41 8.71
CA PHE A 59 8.04 9.83 8.45
C PHE A 59 8.96 10.73 9.28
N ASP A 60 9.17 10.40 10.55
CA ASP A 60 10.12 11.14 11.40
C ASP A 60 11.56 11.06 10.83
N GLU A 61 11.95 9.88 10.35
CA GLU A 61 13.24 9.67 9.69
C GLU A 61 13.35 10.46 8.37
N VAL A 62 12.27 10.53 7.58
CA VAL A 62 12.19 11.33 6.35
C VAL A 62 12.35 12.81 6.65
N GLU A 63 11.63 13.34 7.65
CA GLU A 63 11.72 14.75 8.03
C GLU A 63 13.14 15.13 8.45
N ALA A 64 13.82 14.24 9.18
CA ALA A 64 15.22 14.44 9.57
C ALA A 64 16.19 14.36 8.37
N PHE A 65 15.90 13.54 7.36
CA PHE A 65 16.80 13.24 6.24
C PHE A 65 16.67 14.22 5.05
N VAL A 66 15.45 14.59 4.69
CA VAL A 66 15.17 15.29 3.42
C VAL A 66 15.72 16.73 3.43
N ARG A 67 16.35 17.13 2.32
CA ARG A 67 16.86 18.50 2.11
C ARG A 67 16.55 18.99 0.69
N PRO A 68 16.45 20.32 0.48
CA PRO A 68 16.41 20.88 -0.87
C PRO A 68 17.59 20.39 -1.73
N GLY A 69 17.34 20.16 -3.01
CA GLY A 69 18.26 19.58 -3.99
C GLY A 69 18.08 18.07 -4.19
N MET A 70 17.40 17.38 -3.29
CA MET A 70 17.12 15.94 -3.44
C MET A 70 16.00 15.68 -4.44
N THR A 71 16.16 14.66 -5.29
CA THR A 71 15.09 14.23 -6.19
C THR A 71 14.06 13.37 -5.47
N GLN A 72 12.83 13.34 -5.99
CA GLN A 72 11.78 12.45 -5.48
C GLN A 72 12.26 10.99 -5.38
N ARG A 73 13.00 10.52 -6.40
CA ARG A 73 13.60 9.18 -6.42
C ARG A 73 14.62 8.95 -5.30
N GLN A 74 15.46 9.94 -4.98
CA GLN A 74 16.42 9.82 -3.87
C GLN A 74 15.70 9.73 -2.52
N ILE A 75 14.66 10.53 -2.33
CA ILE A 75 13.83 10.51 -1.11
C ILE A 75 13.12 9.15 -0.99
N ALA A 76 12.53 8.64 -2.07
CA ALA A 76 11.88 7.34 -2.08
C ALA A 76 12.85 6.18 -1.82
N ALA A 77 14.05 6.23 -2.42
CA ALA A 77 15.09 5.22 -2.22
C ALA A 77 15.55 5.13 -0.76
N PHE A 78 15.65 6.27 -0.07
CA PHE A 78 15.92 6.30 1.38
C PHE A 78 14.85 5.52 2.16
N VAL A 79 13.57 5.82 1.94
CA VAL A 79 12.47 5.12 2.64
C VAL A 79 12.48 3.62 2.33
N GLN A 80 12.70 3.23 1.08
CA GLN A 80 12.75 1.82 0.67
C GLN A 80 13.92 1.07 1.33
N GLN A 81 15.06 1.73 1.52
CA GLN A 81 16.19 1.17 2.26
C GLN A 81 15.80 0.95 3.72
N ARG A 82 15.16 1.95 4.36
CA ARG A 82 14.71 1.85 5.76
C ARG A 82 13.66 0.75 5.97
N ILE A 83 12.70 0.60 5.06
CA ILE A 83 11.72 -0.50 5.06
C ILE A 83 12.45 -1.86 5.05
N ALA A 84 13.47 -2.02 4.20
CA ALA A 84 14.23 -3.26 4.12
C ALA A 84 15.05 -3.54 5.39
N GLU A 85 15.68 -2.51 5.96
CA GLU A 85 16.45 -2.62 7.22
C GLU A 85 15.56 -2.95 8.43
N LEU A 86 14.32 -2.47 8.44
CA LEU A 86 13.31 -2.80 9.46
C LEU A 86 12.63 -4.15 9.21
N GLY A 87 12.91 -4.83 8.10
CA GLY A 87 12.30 -6.12 7.75
C GLY A 87 10.80 -6.04 7.47
N LEU A 88 10.33 -4.90 6.93
CA LEU A 88 8.92 -4.65 6.63
C LEU A 88 8.58 -4.98 5.18
N ASP A 89 7.31 -5.34 4.94
CA ASP A 89 6.77 -5.50 3.58
C ASP A 89 6.16 -4.19 3.07
N TYR A 90 5.89 -4.12 1.76
CA TYR A 90 5.19 -2.99 1.15
C TYR A 90 3.67 -3.21 1.10
N SER A 91 2.87 -2.18 1.43
CA SER A 91 1.39 -2.23 1.31
C SER A 91 0.89 -2.33 -0.14
N TRP A 92 1.68 -1.81 -1.09
CA TRP A 92 1.45 -1.86 -2.54
C TRP A 92 2.80 -1.99 -3.29
N PRO A 93 2.83 -2.20 -4.63
CA PRO A 93 4.07 -2.49 -5.34
C PRO A 93 5.19 -1.48 -5.10
N LYS A 94 6.40 -1.98 -4.79
CA LYS A 94 7.60 -1.19 -4.45
C LYS A 94 7.88 0.01 -5.36
N PRO A 95 7.73 -0.06 -6.71
CA PRO A 95 8.00 1.11 -7.56
C PRO A 95 7.14 2.35 -7.26
N PHE A 96 6.00 2.14 -6.61
CA PHE A 96 5.08 3.19 -6.20
C PHE A 96 5.06 3.38 -4.69
N ASN A 97 5.95 2.71 -3.93
CA ASN A 97 5.96 2.74 -2.46
C ASN A 97 7.34 3.15 -1.90
N PRO A 98 7.48 4.36 -1.35
CA PRO A 98 6.46 5.41 -1.27
C PRO A 98 6.18 6.07 -2.62
N ILE A 99 5.04 6.76 -2.71
CA ILE A 99 4.83 7.83 -3.70
C ILE A 99 5.47 9.09 -3.13
N VAL A 100 6.27 9.77 -3.93
CA VAL A 100 6.92 11.03 -3.55
C VAL A 100 6.72 12.03 -4.67
N THR A 101 6.09 13.15 -4.36
CA THR A 101 5.84 14.23 -5.32
C THR A 101 6.24 15.57 -4.69
N CYS A 102 6.86 16.45 -5.46
CA CYS A 102 7.29 17.76 -4.95
C CYS A 102 7.25 18.85 -6.01
N GLY A 103 6.93 20.07 -5.56
CA GLY A 103 6.87 21.24 -6.42
C GLY A 103 5.75 21.19 -7.47
N PRO A 104 5.60 22.25 -8.27
CA PRO A 104 4.50 22.38 -9.24
C PRO A 104 4.70 21.53 -10.51
N HIS A 105 5.91 21.01 -10.73
CA HIS A 105 6.26 20.26 -11.94
C HIS A 105 6.18 18.74 -11.79
N SER A 106 5.75 18.25 -10.61
CA SER A 106 5.55 16.83 -10.39
C SER A 106 4.28 16.32 -11.08
N SER A 107 4.32 15.06 -11.52
CA SER A 107 3.12 14.29 -11.84
C SER A 107 2.16 14.26 -10.65
N ILE A 108 0.86 14.34 -10.91
CA ILE A 108 -0.21 14.35 -9.91
C ILE A 108 -0.80 12.94 -9.77
N GLY A 109 -1.19 12.57 -8.56
CA GLY A 109 -1.89 11.30 -8.27
C GLY A 109 -0.94 10.15 -7.97
N HIS A 110 -1.34 8.91 -8.34
CA HIS A 110 -0.60 7.70 -8.03
C HIS A 110 0.58 7.44 -9.00
N ALA A 111 1.51 8.40 -9.08
CA ALA A 111 2.69 8.32 -9.93
C ALA A 111 3.90 7.74 -9.16
N ALA A 112 4.78 7.04 -9.88
CA ALA A 112 6.07 6.66 -9.31
C ALA A 112 6.96 7.91 -9.09
N PRO A 113 7.81 7.93 -8.05
CA PRO A 113 8.77 9.02 -7.84
C PRO A 113 9.65 9.28 -9.06
N GLY A 114 9.69 10.53 -9.51
CA GLY A 114 10.46 10.97 -10.67
C GLY A 114 11.80 11.62 -10.29
N ASP A 115 12.33 12.41 -11.23
CA ASP A 115 13.63 13.07 -11.09
C ASP A 115 13.50 14.58 -10.78
N VAL A 116 12.29 15.07 -10.51
CA VAL A 116 12.07 16.45 -10.04
C VAL A 116 12.78 16.65 -8.71
N ALA A 117 13.59 17.70 -8.62
CA ALA A 117 14.30 18.08 -7.41
C ALA A 117 13.37 18.89 -6.47
N LEU A 118 13.49 18.62 -5.18
CA LEU A 118 12.87 19.39 -4.13
C LEU A 118 13.59 20.74 -3.98
N GLU A 119 12.85 21.84 -3.94
CA GLU A 119 13.41 23.20 -3.78
C GLU A 119 12.76 23.92 -2.61
N LYS A 120 13.39 25.00 -2.15
CA LYS A 120 12.78 25.88 -1.14
C LYS A 120 11.54 26.55 -1.73
N GLY A 121 10.48 26.60 -0.94
CA GLY A 121 9.13 27.02 -1.34
C GLY A 121 8.25 25.89 -1.89
N HIS A 122 8.76 24.66 -2.05
CA HIS A 122 7.96 23.54 -2.54
C HIS A 122 7.13 22.90 -1.42
N LEU A 123 5.99 22.35 -1.81
CA LEU A 123 5.35 21.30 -1.04
C LEU A 123 5.98 19.96 -1.42
N LEU A 124 6.33 19.17 -0.40
CA LEU A 124 6.68 17.76 -0.51
C LEU A 124 5.49 16.93 -0.02
N HIS A 125 5.00 16.05 -0.87
CA HIS A 125 3.97 15.07 -0.55
C HIS A 125 4.57 13.67 -0.56
N MET A 126 4.25 12.89 0.47
CA MET A 126 4.57 11.47 0.52
C MET A 126 3.35 10.64 0.89
N ASP A 127 3.11 9.59 0.10
CA ASP A 127 2.15 8.52 0.39
C ASP A 127 2.93 7.22 0.66
N LEU A 128 2.78 6.67 1.85
CA LEU A 128 3.60 5.57 2.35
C LEU A 128 2.76 4.56 3.13
N GLY A 129 2.96 3.29 2.82
CA GLY A 129 2.30 2.19 3.52
C GLY A 129 3.23 0.99 3.64
N VAL A 130 3.34 0.46 4.86
CA VAL A 130 4.08 -0.77 5.13
C VAL A 130 3.12 -1.87 5.56
N ARG A 131 3.49 -3.12 5.28
CA ARG A 131 2.79 -4.29 5.79
C ARG A 131 3.63 -4.97 6.87
N GLN A 132 2.98 -5.23 7.99
CA GLN A 132 3.58 -5.86 9.16
C GLN A 132 2.57 -6.79 9.81
N ASN A 133 2.99 -8.00 10.20
CA ASN A 133 2.12 -9.00 10.84
C ASN A 133 0.83 -9.30 10.05
N GLY A 134 0.88 -9.19 8.71
CA GLY A 134 -0.26 -9.41 7.81
C GLY A 134 -1.21 -8.22 7.64
N TYR A 135 -0.95 -7.06 8.27
CA TYR A 135 -1.77 -5.85 8.17
C TYR A 135 -1.00 -4.70 7.56
N ALA A 136 -1.69 -3.88 6.78
CA ALA A 136 -1.13 -2.74 6.07
C ALA A 136 -1.41 -1.43 6.83
N SER A 137 -0.45 -0.51 6.78
CA SER A 137 -0.68 0.91 6.94
C SER A 137 -0.80 1.59 5.57
N ASP A 138 -1.43 2.77 5.57
CA ASP A 138 -1.60 3.65 4.42
C ASP A 138 -1.75 5.09 4.98
N LEU A 139 -0.69 5.90 4.87
CA LEU A 139 -0.64 7.23 5.43
C LEU A 139 -0.02 8.21 4.44
N GLN A 140 -0.52 9.43 4.49
CA GLN A 140 -0.02 10.55 3.70
C GLN A 140 0.46 11.68 4.62
N ARG A 141 1.54 12.35 4.22
CA ARG A 141 2.08 13.54 4.88
C ARG A 141 2.52 14.59 3.86
N MET A 142 2.43 15.85 4.28
CA MET A 142 2.80 17.02 3.51
C MET A 142 3.77 17.86 4.34
N TRP A 143 4.87 18.30 3.74
CA TRP A 143 5.79 19.27 4.32
C TRP A 143 5.93 20.47 3.39
N TYR A 144 6.07 21.66 3.97
CA TYR A 144 6.52 22.85 3.25
C TYR A 144 8.03 23.00 3.48
N VAL A 145 8.80 23.06 2.39
CA VAL A 145 10.26 22.99 2.39
C VAL A 145 10.87 24.32 2.02
#